data_AF-A0A1V9ZEE4-F1
#
_entry.id   AF-A0A1V9ZEE4-F1
#
_cell.length_a   1.000
_cell.length_b   1.000
_cell.length_c   1.000
_cell.angle_alpha   90.00
_cell.angle_beta   90.00
_cell.angle_gamma   90.00
#
_symmetry.space_group_name_H-M   'P 1'
#
loop_
_entity.id
_entity.type
_entity.pdbx_description
1 polymer ?
#
loop_
_entity_poly.entity_id
_entity_poly.type
_entity_poly.pdbx_seq_one_letter_code
_entity_poly.pdbx_strand_id
1 'polypeptide(L)'
;MVLVDFSKGSLSDENVRANERRDKLDQIRRNLMSRRDKLSHERLARGQLLSQFETARPKEEMSMHALLSSMDRPAKRTRSLIYVTEDDTVATPADVARGLLCRYSTGKCRHVRAQKTDGTYLNLCHLHRMRANANQRKLDRKKSQRLIARQVQPAAPAAATPAKELLDVLHAILQPKKLVQ
;
A
#
# COMPACT_ATOMS: atom_id res chain seq x y z
N MET A 1 -45.59 -44.36 -28.81
CA MET A 1 -45.78 -43.21 -27.90
C MET A 1 -45.03 -43.52 -26.61
N VAL A 2 -43.87 -42.90 -26.40
CA VAL A 2 -43.26 -42.82 -25.06
C VAL A 2 -42.74 -41.38 -24.94
N LEU A 3 -43.54 -40.53 -24.30
CA LEU A 3 -43.12 -39.20 -23.87
C LEU A 3 -42.35 -39.39 -22.57
N VAL A 4 -41.05 -39.08 -22.57
CA VAL A 4 -40.23 -39.08 -21.36
C VAL A 4 -40.10 -37.65 -20.88
N ASP A 5 -40.77 -37.33 -19.77
CA ASP A 5 -40.74 -36.02 -19.13
C ASP A 5 -39.37 -35.75 -18.48
N PHE A 6 -38.56 -34.88 -19.08
CA PHE A 6 -37.20 -34.54 -18.64
C PHE A 6 -37.11 -33.24 -17.80
N SER A 7 -38.23 -32.73 -17.28
CA SER A 7 -38.32 -31.32 -16.83
C SER A 7 -38.31 -31.07 -15.32
N LYS A 8 -38.09 -32.07 -14.46
CA LYS A 8 -38.24 -31.90 -12.99
C LYS A 8 -36.92 -31.79 -12.19
N GLY A 9 -35.75 -31.99 -12.81
CA GLY A 9 -34.46 -32.05 -12.09
C GLY A 9 -33.75 -30.71 -11.83
N SER A 10 -34.05 -29.63 -12.57
CA SER A 10 -33.21 -28.41 -12.55
C SER A 10 -33.61 -27.37 -11.50
N LEU A 11 -34.89 -27.33 -11.10
CA LEU A 11 -35.39 -26.30 -10.19
C LEU A 11 -35.00 -26.56 -8.74
N SER A 12 -34.89 -27.82 -8.32
CA SER A 12 -34.46 -28.19 -6.97
C SER A 12 -32.98 -27.84 -6.74
N ASP A 13 -32.10 -28.14 -7.70
CA ASP A 13 -30.67 -27.86 -7.60
C ASP A 13 -30.35 -26.36 -7.59
N GLU A 14 -31.07 -25.55 -8.37
CA GLU A 14 -30.91 -24.09 -8.31
C GLU A 14 -31.40 -23.51 -6.98
N ASN A 15 -32.46 -24.06 -6.39
CA ASN A 15 -32.95 -23.65 -5.08
C ASN A 15 -31.97 -24.00 -3.96
N VAL A 16 -31.32 -25.17 -4.02
CA VAL A 16 -30.27 -25.57 -3.07
C VAL A 16 -29.08 -24.60 -3.17
N ARG A 17 -28.60 -24.30 -4.38
CA ARG A 17 -27.51 -23.33 -4.59
C ARG A 17 -27.89 -21.91 -4.17
N ALA A 18 -29.15 -21.51 -4.35
CA ALA A 18 -29.66 -20.23 -3.86
C ALA A 18 -29.66 -20.16 -2.33
N ASN A 19 -30.08 -21.23 -1.66
CA ASN A 19 -30.05 -21.34 -0.20
C ASN A 19 -28.61 -21.33 0.33
N GLU A 20 -27.69 -22.07 -0.28
CA GLU A 20 -26.27 -22.04 0.11
C GLU A 20 -25.65 -20.64 -0.04
N ARG A 21 -26.01 -19.91 -1.11
CA ARG A 21 -25.59 -18.51 -1.31
C ARG A 21 -26.13 -17.61 -0.20
N ARG A 22 -27.39 -17.80 0.20
CA ARG A 22 -28.04 -17.07 1.28
C ARG A 22 -27.37 -17.35 2.63
N ASP A 23 -27.09 -18.62 2.93
CA ASP A 23 -26.42 -19.03 4.17
C ASP A 23 -25.00 -18.46 4.27
N LYS A 24 -24.26 -18.44 3.16
CA LYS A 24 -22.93 -17.81 3.08
C LYS A 24 -23.02 -16.30 3.32
N LEU A 25 -24.00 -15.62 2.77
CA LEU A 25 -24.23 -14.19 2.99
C LEU A 25 -24.60 -13.89 4.45
N ASP A 26 -25.43 -14.72 5.07
CA ASP A 26 -25.80 -14.59 6.49
C ASP A 26 -24.60 -14.87 7.41
N GLN A 27 -23.73 -15.81 7.03
CA GLN A 27 -22.47 -16.05 7.73
C GLN A 27 -21.53 -14.85 7.63
N ILE A 28 -21.40 -14.22 6.45
CA ILE A 28 -20.61 -12.99 6.28
C ILE A 28 -21.18 -11.87 7.16
N ARG A 29 -22.51 -11.69 7.20
CA ARG A 29 -23.17 -10.69 8.04
C ARG A 29 -22.85 -10.89 9.52
N ARG A 30 -22.94 -12.13 10.02
CA ARG A 30 -22.58 -12.48 11.41
C ARG A 30 -21.12 -12.17 11.72
N ASN A 31 -20.21 -12.54 10.82
CA ASN A 31 -18.78 -12.26 10.98
C ASN A 31 -18.47 -10.75 11.03
N LEU A 32 -19.15 -9.95 10.19
CA LEU A 32 -19.00 -8.49 10.19
C LEU A 32 -19.51 -7.86 11.48
N MET A 33 -20.66 -8.30 12.00
CA MET A 33 -21.19 -7.82 13.28
C MET A 33 -20.26 -8.17 14.45
N SER A 34 -19.79 -9.41 14.53
CA SER A 34 -18.84 -9.82 15.58
C SER A 34 -17.52 -9.03 15.53
N ARG A 35 -17.00 -8.73 14.33
CA ARG A 35 -15.83 -7.86 14.18
C ARG A 35 -16.11 -6.42 14.62
N ARG A 36 -17.28 -5.88 14.30
CA ARG A 36 -17.69 -4.54 14.74
C ARG A 36 -17.76 -4.47 16.26
N ASP A 37 -18.35 -5.46 16.90
CA ASP A 37 -18.51 -5.48 18.36
C ASP A 37 -17.16 -5.63 19.06
N LYS A 38 -16.26 -6.47 18.53
CA LYS A 38 -14.87 -6.56 19.00
C LYS A 38 -14.13 -5.22 18.90
N LEU A 39 -14.22 -4.55 17.75
CA LEU A 39 -13.62 -3.23 17.55
C LEU A 39 -14.21 -2.18 18.51
N SER A 40 -15.51 -2.24 18.80
CA SER A 40 -16.16 -1.36 19.79
C SER A 40 -15.62 -1.62 21.20
N HIS A 41 -15.48 -2.89 21.60
CA HIS A 41 -14.89 -3.27 22.89
C HIS A 41 -13.43 -2.80 23.01
N GLU A 42 -12.60 -3.02 21.99
CA GLU A 42 -11.21 -2.56 21.98
C GLU A 42 -11.11 -1.03 22.09
N ARG A 43 -11.99 -0.30 21.40
CA ARG A 43 -12.07 1.17 21.52
C ARG A 43 -12.44 1.63 22.93
N LEU A 44 -13.44 0.99 23.54
CA LEU A 44 -13.86 1.31 24.91
C LEU A 44 -12.75 0.98 25.93
N ALA A 45 -12.13 -0.19 25.82
CA ALA A 45 -11.01 -0.59 26.67
C ALA A 45 -9.83 0.39 26.54
N ARG A 46 -9.52 0.82 25.31
CA ARG A 46 -8.49 1.85 25.07
C ARG A 46 -8.88 3.19 25.69
N GLY A 47 -10.15 3.60 25.57
CA GLY A 47 -10.67 4.81 26.21
C GLY A 47 -10.54 4.76 27.73
N GLN A 48 -10.87 3.63 28.35
CA GLN A 48 -10.72 3.41 29.78
C GLN A 48 -9.26 3.49 30.23
N LEU A 49 -8.33 2.87 29.50
CA LEU A 49 -6.90 2.97 29.80
C LEU A 49 -6.41 4.41 29.75
N LEU A 50 -6.79 5.18 28.72
CA LEU A 50 -6.41 6.59 28.61
C LEU A 50 -6.95 7.43 29.78
N SER A 51 -8.20 7.19 30.18
CA SER A 51 -8.79 7.86 31.35
C SER A 51 -8.06 7.51 32.64
N GLN A 52 -7.66 6.24 32.84
CA GLN A 52 -6.85 5.82 33.99
C GLN A 52 -5.50 6.56 34.04
N PHE A 53 -4.83 6.72 32.90
CA PHE A 53 -3.59 7.50 32.81
C PHE A 53 -3.80 9.00 33.08
N GLU A 54 -4.95 9.57 32.73
CA GLU A 54 -5.29 10.95 33.05
C GLU A 54 -5.53 11.13 34.56
N THR A 55 -6.20 10.18 35.22
CA THR A 55 -6.44 10.23 36.67
C THR A 55 -5.21 9.91 37.50
N ALA A 56 -4.26 9.14 36.96
CA ALA A 56 -3.00 8.79 37.63
C ALA A 56 -1.93 9.89 37.51
N ARG A 57 -2.14 10.92 36.67
CA ARG A 57 -1.31 12.11 36.70
C ARG A 57 -1.73 12.98 37.89
N PRO A 58 -0.81 13.36 38.80
CA PRO A 58 -1.15 14.28 39.87
C PRO A 58 -1.67 15.58 39.24
N LYS A 59 -2.89 15.98 39.62
CA LYS A 59 -3.48 17.27 39.24
C LYS A 59 -2.80 18.39 40.02
N GLU A 60 -1.53 18.63 39.76
CA GLU A 60 -0.99 19.97 39.96
C GLU A 60 -1.36 20.75 38.70
N GLU A 61 -2.23 21.75 38.84
CA GLU A 61 -2.52 22.72 37.80
C GLU A 61 -1.27 23.58 37.56
N MET A 62 -0.28 22.97 36.91
CA MET A 62 0.88 23.66 36.38
C MET A 62 0.39 24.48 35.19
N SER A 63 0.12 25.77 35.44
CA SER A 63 -0.08 26.78 34.40
C SER A 63 0.92 26.54 33.27
N MET A 64 0.46 26.53 32.01
CA MET A 64 1.32 26.33 30.84
C MET A 64 2.56 27.26 30.87
N HIS A 65 2.44 28.42 31.52
CA HIS A 65 3.53 29.36 31.72
C HIS A 65 4.65 28.84 32.64
N ALA A 66 4.32 28.07 33.68
CA ALA A 66 5.30 27.48 34.61
C ALA A 66 6.10 26.33 33.97
N LEU A 67 5.47 25.56 33.07
CA LEU A 67 6.15 24.52 32.28
C LEU A 67 7.12 25.10 31.24
N LEU A 68 6.80 26.26 30.67
CA LEU A 68 7.73 26.98 29.77
C LEU A 68 8.84 27.69 30.54
N SER A 69 8.59 28.17 31.76
CA SER A 69 9.55 28.95 32.55
C SER A 69 10.54 28.10 33.34
N SER A 70 10.18 26.87 33.73
CA SER A 70 11.09 25.90 34.38
C SER A 70 12.12 25.27 33.43
N MET A 71 12.03 25.59 32.13
CA MET A 71 13.07 25.32 31.14
C MET A 71 14.15 26.41 31.19
N ASP A 72 14.74 26.64 32.36
CA ASP A 72 16.05 27.28 32.44
C ASP A 72 17.02 26.38 31.67
N ARG A 73 17.37 26.80 30.46
CA ARG A 73 18.25 26.10 29.51
C ARG A 73 19.53 25.62 30.21
N PRO A 74 19.71 24.30 30.46
CA PRO A 74 21.05 23.78 30.61
C PRO A 74 21.58 23.62 29.18
N ALA A 75 22.52 24.50 28.80
CA ALA A 75 23.35 24.26 27.65
C ALA A 75 23.95 22.85 27.77
N LYS A 76 23.66 21.99 26.78
CA LYS A 76 24.17 20.61 26.63
C LYS A 76 23.50 19.53 27.52
N ARG A 77 22.21 19.28 27.31
CA ARG A 77 21.69 17.89 27.35
C ARG A 77 21.16 17.54 25.97
N THR A 78 21.99 16.85 25.20
CA THR A 78 21.61 16.15 23.96
C THR A 78 20.55 15.11 24.30
N ARG A 79 19.30 15.57 24.33
CA ARG A 79 18.11 14.75 24.33
C ARG A 79 18.17 13.89 23.08
N SER A 80 18.40 12.58 23.24
CA SER A 80 18.44 11.63 22.13
C SER A 80 17.12 11.70 21.36
N LEU A 81 17.15 12.38 20.22
CA LEU A 81 16.01 12.45 19.32
C LEU A 81 15.83 11.04 18.76
N ILE A 82 14.73 10.39 19.13
CA ILE A 82 14.35 9.05 18.63
C ILE A 82 14.06 9.08 17.12
N TYR A 83 13.89 10.27 16.54
CA TYR A 83 13.71 10.47 15.12
C TYR A 83 15.03 10.91 14.49
N VAL A 84 15.54 10.05 13.59
CA VAL A 84 16.66 10.32 12.68
C VAL A 84 16.39 11.64 11.97
N THR A 85 17.26 12.63 12.19
CA THR A 85 17.18 13.91 11.47
C THR A 85 17.73 13.72 10.05
N GLU A 86 17.31 14.55 9.08
CA GLU A 86 17.76 14.44 7.68
C GLU A 86 19.30 14.43 7.57
N ASP A 87 19.98 15.15 8.48
CA ASP A 87 21.43 15.26 8.56
C ASP A 87 22.13 13.95 8.99
N ASP A 88 21.48 13.10 9.78
CA ASP A 88 22.02 11.80 10.24
C ASP A 88 22.07 10.75 9.11
N THR A 89 21.48 11.04 7.94
CA THR A 89 21.43 10.12 6.80
C THR A 89 22.36 10.51 5.65
N VAL A 90 23.09 11.62 5.80
CA VAL A 90 24.10 12.07 4.83
C VAL A 90 25.33 11.18 4.97
N ALA A 91 25.83 10.68 3.84
CA ALA A 91 26.96 9.76 3.84
C ALA A 91 28.24 10.44 4.31
N THR A 92 28.97 9.80 5.22
CA THR A 92 30.32 10.22 5.60
C THR A 92 31.29 9.94 4.44
N PRO A 93 32.46 10.61 4.38
CA PRO A 93 33.48 10.32 3.37
C PRO A 93 33.91 8.84 3.37
N ALA A 94 33.88 8.19 4.53
CA ALA A 94 34.15 6.76 4.65
C ALA A 94 33.05 5.90 4.00
N ASP A 95 31.78 6.29 4.09
CA ASP A 95 30.66 5.63 3.41
C ASP A 95 30.73 5.81 1.89
N VAL A 96 31.20 6.97 1.44
CA VAL A 96 31.47 7.24 0.02
C VAL A 96 32.56 6.29 -0.50
N ALA A 97 33.66 6.15 0.24
CA ALA A 97 34.75 5.23 -0.11
C ALA A 97 34.29 3.76 -0.13
N ARG A 98 33.39 3.38 0.78
CA ARG A 98 32.72 2.05 0.78
C ARG A 98 31.63 1.88 -0.29
N GLY A 99 31.33 2.93 -1.04
CA GLY A 99 30.30 2.91 -2.09
C GLY A 99 28.88 2.78 -1.56
N LEU A 100 28.61 3.13 -0.30
CA LEU A 100 27.29 2.96 0.34
C LEU A 100 26.28 4.06 -0.04
N LEU A 101 26.55 4.84 -1.09
CA LEU A 101 25.66 5.88 -1.58
C LEU A 101 24.44 5.32 -2.31
N CYS A 102 23.33 6.05 -2.17
CA CYS A 102 22.10 5.81 -2.91
C CYS A 102 22.32 5.87 -4.43
N ARG A 103 21.84 4.85 -5.15
CA ARG A 103 22.01 4.68 -6.60
C ARG A 103 20.85 5.27 -7.43
N TYR A 104 20.25 6.35 -6.95
CA TYR A 104 19.15 6.99 -7.67
C TYR A 104 19.68 7.61 -8.98
N SER A 105 18.96 7.40 -10.09
CA SER A 105 19.45 7.75 -11.43
C SER A 105 19.38 9.24 -11.74
N THR A 106 18.38 9.95 -11.21
CA THR A 106 18.18 11.38 -11.47
C THR A 106 18.98 12.20 -10.46
N GLY A 107 20.25 12.45 -10.80
CA GLY A 107 21.19 13.22 -9.98
C GLY A 107 21.95 12.38 -8.94
N LYS A 108 23.09 12.89 -8.47
CA LYS A 108 23.94 12.21 -7.49
C LYS A 108 23.38 12.40 -6.08
N CYS A 109 22.73 11.37 -5.53
CA CYS A 109 22.23 11.39 -4.16
C CYS A 109 23.38 11.21 -3.15
N ARG A 110 23.42 12.05 -2.11
CA ARG A 110 24.45 12.04 -1.05
C ARG A 110 24.08 11.20 0.18
N HIS A 111 22.89 10.62 0.19
CA HIS A 111 22.39 9.83 1.32
C HIS A 111 22.88 8.39 1.25
N VAL A 112 23.08 7.78 2.42
CA VAL A 112 23.43 6.36 2.53
C VAL A 112 22.27 5.49 2.07
N ARG A 113 22.59 4.33 1.48
CA ARG A 113 21.62 3.29 1.14
C ARG A 113 20.88 2.84 2.40
N ALA A 114 19.56 2.64 2.28
CA ALA A 114 18.77 2.10 3.37
C ALA A 114 19.20 0.67 3.67
N GLN A 115 19.22 0.29 4.94
CA GLN A 115 19.53 -1.07 5.37
C GLN A 115 18.24 -1.83 5.67
N LYS A 116 18.19 -3.12 5.34
CA LYS A 116 17.12 -4.03 5.78
C LYS A 116 17.40 -4.50 7.22
N THR A 117 16.41 -5.11 7.87
CA THR A 117 16.56 -5.78 9.18
C THR A 117 17.71 -6.78 9.20
N ASP A 118 17.96 -7.41 8.06
CA ASP A 118 18.98 -8.45 7.90
C ASP A 118 20.39 -7.86 7.71
N GLY A 119 20.53 -6.53 7.81
CA GLY A 119 21.79 -5.81 7.61
C GLY A 119 22.15 -5.56 6.14
N THR A 120 21.37 -6.06 5.18
CA THR A 120 21.64 -5.90 3.75
C THR A 120 21.30 -4.49 3.25
N TYR A 121 22.20 -3.88 2.48
CA TYR A 121 21.97 -2.56 1.88
C TYR A 121 21.09 -2.65 0.63
N LEU A 122 20.07 -1.81 0.59
CA LEU A 122 19.18 -1.65 -0.55
C LEU A 122 19.80 -0.72 -1.60
N ASN A 123 19.22 -0.63 -2.79
CA ASN A 123 19.76 0.25 -3.84
C ASN A 123 19.53 1.75 -3.60
N LEU A 124 18.49 2.10 -2.84
CA LEU A 124 18.04 3.48 -2.63
C LEU A 124 18.10 3.84 -1.14
N CYS A 125 18.30 5.12 -0.83
CA CYS A 125 18.12 5.66 0.52
C CYS A 125 16.63 5.67 0.93
N HIS A 126 16.37 5.90 2.22
CA HIS A 126 15.01 5.96 2.75
C HIS A 126 14.14 7.00 2.03
N LEU A 127 14.68 8.20 1.79
CA LEU A 127 13.98 9.27 1.08
C LEU A 127 13.50 8.84 -0.31
N HIS A 128 14.38 8.24 -1.12
CA HIS A 128 14.03 7.80 -2.46
C HIS A 128 13.09 6.60 -2.48
N ARG A 129 13.15 5.70 -1.48
CA ARG A 129 12.16 4.62 -1.34
C ARG A 129 10.76 5.17 -1.07
N MET A 130 10.64 6.17 -0.21
CA MET A 130 9.35 6.81 0.08
C MET A 130 8.76 7.48 -1.16
N ARG A 131 9.60 8.21 -1.93
CA ARG A 131 9.17 8.81 -3.20
C ARG A 131 8.76 7.76 -4.23
N ALA A 132 9.53 6.69 -4.38
CA ALA A 132 9.22 5.60 -5.30
C ALA A 132 7.88 4.92 -4.94
N ASN A 133 7.65 4.64 -3.65
CA ASN A 133 6.39 4.09 -3.16
C ASN A 133 5.20 5.03 -3.41
N ALA A 134 5.39 6.33 -3.19
CA ALA A 134 4.36 7.33 -3.48
C ALA A 134 4.01 7.37 -4.97
N ASN A 135 5.01 7.30 -5.85
CA ASN A 135 4.82 7.24 -7.29
C ASN A 135 4.09 5.95 -7.69
N GLN A 136 4.52 4.80 -7.18
CA GLN A 136 3.86 3.51 -7.42
C GLN A 136 2.37 3.57 -7.05
N ARG A 137 2.04 4.07 -5.83
CA ARG A 137 0.65 4.23 -5.39
C ARG A 137 -0.16 5.18 -6.26
N LYS A 138 0.47 6.17 -6.90
CA LYS A 138 -0.19 7.09 -7.85
C LYS A 138 -0.48 6.38 -9.17
N LEU A 139 0.49 5.62 -9.69
CA LEU A 139 0.33 4.82 -10.91
C LEU A 139 -0.73 3.74 -10.74
N ASP A 140 -0.73 3.04 -9.61
CA ASP A 140 -1.71 1.99 -9.30
C ASP A 140 -3.13 2.57 -9.25
N ARG A 141 -3.32 3.72 -8.59
CA ARG A 141 -4.62 4.42 -8.59
C ARG A 141 -5.09 4.76 -9.99
N LYS A 142 -4.20 5.30 -10.84
CA LYS A 142 -4.51 5.62 -12.24
C LYS A 142 -4.85 4.36 -13.05
N LYS A 143 -4.14 3.25 -12.81
CA LYS A 143 -4.41 1.95 -13.44
C LYS A 143 -5.78 1.42 -13.01
N SER A 144 -6.07 1.41 -11.72
CA SER A 144 -7.38 0.98 -11.19
C SER A 144 -8.53 1.82 -11.74
N GLN A 145 -8.39 3.15 -11.80
CA GLN A 145 -9.40 4.03 -12.40
C GLN A 145 -9.65 3.73 -13.87
N ARG A 146 -8.60 3.47 -14.66
CA ARG A 146 -8.73 3.08 -16.07
C ARG A 146 -9.43 1.73 -16.24
N LEU A 147 -9.16 0.77 -15.36
CA LEU A 147 -9.83 -0.53 -15.38
C LEU A 147 -11.32 -0.39 -15.06
N ILE A 148 -11.67 0.40 -14.04
CA ILE A 148 -13.07 0.70 -13.70
C ILE A 148 -13.75 1.43 -14.85
N ALA A 149 -13.12 2.46 -15.43
CA ALA A 149 -13.68 3.19 -16.57
C ALA A 149 -13.90 2.29 -17.81
N ARG A 150 -13.06 1.27 -18.02
CA ARG A 150 -13.26 0.26 -19.08
C ARG A 150 -14.39 -0.72 -18.77
N GLN A 151 -14.66 -1.02 -17.50
CA GLN A 151 -15.77 -1.90 -17.09
C GLN A 151 -17.12 -1.16 -17.08
N VAL A 152 -17.11 0.16 -16.87
CA VAL A 152 -18.32 0.99 -16.81
C VAL A 152 -18.73 1.52 -18.20
N GLN A 153 -17.86 1.45 -19.21
CA GLN A 153 -18.29 1.69 -20.59
C GLN A 153 -19.21 0.54 -21.05
N PRO A 154 -20.48 0.82 -21.43
CA PRO A 154 -21.28 -0.20 -22.10
C PRO A 154 -20.54 -0.60 -23.37
N ALA A 155 -20.51 -1.90 -23.65
CA ALA A 155 -19.83 -2.46 -24.82
C ALA A 155 -20.34 -1.80 -26.10
N ALA A 156 -19.66 -0.76 -26.57
CA ALA A 156 -19.79 -0.29 -27.93
C ALA A 156 -19.31 -1.42 -28.85
N PRO A 157 -20.04 -1.73 -29.94
CA PRO A 157 -19.72 -2.87 -30.77
C PRO A 157 -18.28 -2.74 -31.29
N ALA A 158 -17.50 -3.78 -31.04
CA ALA A 158 -16.09 -3.88 -31.38
C ALA A 158 -15.88 -3.63 -32.87
N ALA A 159 -15.40 -2.43 -33.23
CA ALA A 159 -14.72 -2.23 -34.49
C ALA A 159 -13.42 -3.05 -34.44
N ALA A 160 -13.47 -4.24 -35.04
CA ALA A 160 -12.34 -5.14 -35.16
C ALA A 160 -11.18 -4.41 -35.85
N THR A 161 -10.13 -4.09 -35.09
CA THR A 161 -8.82 -3.88 -35.69
C THR A 161 -8.28 -5.27 -36.05
N PRO A 162 -8.01 -5.57 -37.33
CA PRO A 162 -7.56 -6.89 -37.70
C PRO A 162 -6.15 -7.09 -37.15
N ALA A 163 -6.00 -8.06 -36.25
CA ALA A 163 -4.74 -8.47 -35.63
C ALA A 163 -3.60 -8.77 -36.64
N LYS A 164 -3.93 -8.91 -37.92
CA LYS A 164 -2.99 -9.07 -39.03
C LYS A 164 -2.07 -7.86 -39.21
N GLU A 165 -2.60 -6.64 -39.09
CA GLU A 165 -1.81 -5.40 -39.29
C GLU A 165 -0.68 -5.26 -38.26
N LEU A 166 -0.93 -5.62 -37.00
CA LEU A 166 0.11 -5.57 -35.96
C LEU A 166 1.17 -6.67 -36.13
N LEU A 167 0.77 -7.83 -36.65
CA LEU A 167 1.68 -8.93 -36.90
C LEU A 167 2.61 -8.63 -38.08
N ASP A 168 2.09 -7.99 -39.13
CA ASP A 168 2.85 -7.58 -40.31
C ASP A 168 3.87 -6.48 -39.96
N VAL A 169 3.49 -5.51 -39.12
CA VAL A 169 4.43 -4.47 -38.64
C VAL A 169 5.55 -5.07 -37.79
N LEU A 170 5.25 -6.02 -36.90
CA LEU A 170 6.28 -6.69 -36.10
C LEU A 170 7.21 -7.54 -36.97
N HIS A 171 6.66 -8.23 -37.97
CA HIS A 171 7.45 -9.03 -38.90
C HIS A 171 8.40 -8.15 -39.73
N ALA A 172 7.96 -6.96 -40.18
CA ALA A 172 8.79 -6.00 -40.90
C ALA A 172 9.93 -5.42 -40.05
N ILE A 173 9.69 -5.18 -38.75
CA ILE A 173 10.71 -4.65 -37.83
C ILE A 173 11.77 -5.72 -37.49
N LEU A 174 11.37 -6.98 -37.41
CA LEU A 174 12.24 -8.09 -37.00
C LEU A 174 13.04 -8.71 -38.16
N GLN A 175 12.87 -8.24 -39.39
CA GLN A 175 13.70 -8.75 -40.50
C GLN A 175 15.13 -8.20 -40.40
N PRO A 176 16.17 -9.06 -40.34
CA PRO A 176 17.54 -8.60 -40.39
C PRO A 176 17.81 -8.03 -41.78
N LYS A 177 18.17 -6.74 -41.83
CA LYS A 177 18.67 -6.10 -43.07
C LYS A 177 19.89 -6.88 -43.54
N LYS A 178 19.77 -7.63 -44.63
CA LYS A 178 20.90 -8.27 -45.29
C LYS A 178 21.89 -7.16 -45.66
N LEU A 179 23.08 -7.18 -45.06
CA LEU A 179 24.22 -6.41 -45.53
C LEU A 179 24.55 -6.90 -46.94
N VAL A 180 24.29 -6.06 -47.93
CA VAL A 180 24.79 -6.24 -49.29
C VAL A 180 26.25 -5.82 -49.28
N GLN A 181 27.12 -6.73 -49.74
CA GLN A 181 28.56 -6.50 -49.98
C GLN A 181 28.77 -5.65 -51.22
#